data_AF-A0A9E1MMX4-F1
#
_entry.id   AF-A0A9E1MMX4-F1
#
_cell.length_a   1.000
_cell.length_b   1.000
_cell.length_c   1.000
_cell.angle_alpha   90.00
_cell.angle_beta   90.00
_cell.angle_gamma   90.00
#
_symmetry.space_group_name_H-M   'P 1'
#
loop_
_entity.id
_entity.type
_entity.pdbx_description
1 polymer ?
#
loop_
_entity_poly.entity_id
_entity_poly.type
_entity_poly.pdbx_seq_one_letter_code
_entity_poly.pdbx_strand_id
1 'polypeptide(L)' 'VKAHKAQVINYLKATKKEIGLLVNFGAASLRWERISCLNSEGR' A
#
# COMPACT_ATOMS: atom_id res chain seq x y z
N VAL A 1 -10.62 -2.17 4.49
CA VAL A 1 -9.30 -1.50 4.65
C VAL A 1 -8.13 -2.48 4.68
N LYS A 2 -8.11 -3.51 5.55
CA LYS A 2 -6.99 -4.49 5.62
C LYS A 2 -6.69 -5.17 4.26
N ALA A 3 -7.71 -5.58 3.51
CA ALA A 3 -7.55 -6.22 2.20
C ALA A 3 -6.84 -5.32 1.16
N HIS A 4 -7.17 -4.02 1.09
CA HIS A 4 -6.54 -3.11 0.13
C HIS A 4 -5.06 -2.86 0.44
N LYS A 5 -4.67 -2.81 1.72
CA LYS A 5 -3.25 -2.72 2.10
C LYS A 5 -2.49 -3.98 1.70
N ALA A 6 -3.04 -5.16 1.99
CA ALA A 6 -2.44 -6.44 1.60
C ALA A 6 -2.26 -6.54 0.09
N GLN A 7 -3.24 -6.07 -0.69
CA GLN A 7 -3.16 -6.04 -2.15
C GLN A 7 -2.02 -5.13 -2.65
N VAL A 8 -1.88 -3.92 -2.08
CA VAL A 8 -0.76 -3.03 -2.42
C VAL A 8 0.58 -3.68 -2.09
N ILE A 9 0.71 -4.32 -0.92
CA ILE A 9 1.94 -5.04 -0.53
C ILE A 9 2.27 -6.15 -1.54
N ASN A 10 1.28 -6.93 -1.97
CA ASN A 10 1.50 -8.00 -2.96
C ASN A 10 2.01 -7.45 -4.29
N TYR A 11 1.46 -6.33 -4.77
CA TYR A 11 1.94 -5.68 -5.99
C TYR A 11 3.34 -5.09 -5.81
N LEU A 12 3.65 -4.50 -4.65
CA LEU A 12 5.00 -4.02 -4.35
C LEU A 12 6.03 -5.16 -4.39
N LYS A 13 5.70 -6.32 -3.79
CA LYS A 13 6.53 -7.54 -3.85
C LYS A 13 6.72 -8.04 -5.29
N ALA A 14 5.62 -8.20 -6.04
CA ALA A 14 5.66 -8.70 -7.42
C ALA A 14 6.43 -7.79 -8.37
N THR A 15 6.39 -6.48 -8.13
CA THR A 15 7.06 -5.47 -8.98
C THR A 15 8.44 -5.04 -8.46
N LYS A 16 8.90 -5.61 -7.35
CA LYS A 16 10.14 -5.24 -6.66
C LYS A 16 10.23 -3.73 -6.37
N LYS A 17 9.10 -3.11 -6.01
CA LYS A 17 9.01 -1.69 -5.66
C LYS A 17 8.96 -1.53 -4.15
N GLU A 18 9.64 -0.51 -3.64
CA GLU A 18 9.77 -0.30 -2.19
C GLU A 18 8.61 0.51 -1.60
N ILE A 19 7.95 1.34 -2.41
CA ILE A 19 6.93 2.30 -1.98
C ILE A 19 5.72 2.22 -2.90
N GLY A 20 4.53 2.17 -2.30
CA GLY A 20 3.24 2.25 -2.97
C GLY A 20 2.33 3.32 -2.38
N LEU A 21 1.33 3.75 -3.15
CA LEU A 21 0.33 4.73 -2.75
C LEU A 21 -1.05 4.07 -2.77
N LEU A 22 -1.73 4.05 -1.63
CA LEU A 22 -3.13 3.63 -1.54
C LEU A 22 -4.00 4.89 -1.51
N VAL A 23 -4.80 5.12 -2.55
CA VAL A 23 -5.64 6.32 -2.68
C VAL A 23 -7.12 5.94 -2.63
N ASN A 24 -7.91 6.69 -1.87
CA ASN A 24 -9.35 6.56 -1.78
C ASN A 24 -10.03 7.81 -2.37
N PHE A 25 -10.70 7.60 -3.50
CA PHE A 25 -11.46 8.62 -4.22
C PHE A 25 -12.96 8.65 -3.87
N GLY A 26 -13.45 7.70 -3.06
CA GLY A 26 -14.86 7.59 -2.67
C GLY A 26 -15.23 8.32 -1.37
N ALA A 27 -14.26 8.99 -0.74
CA ALA A 27 -14.50 9.81 0.45
C ALA A 27 -14.81 11.26 0.05
N ALA A 28 -15.40 12.03 0.98
CA ALA A 28 -15.72 13.45 0.78
C ALA A 28 -14.48 14.33 0.44
N SER A 29 -13.28 13.82 0.71
CA SER A 29 -12.01 14.42 0.33
C SER A 29 -11.01 13.34 -0.02
N LEU A 30 -9.98 13.69 -0.79
CA LEU A 30 -8.91 12.77 -1.18
C LEU A 30 -8.20 12.25 0.07
N ARG A 31 -8.26 10.95 0.30
CA ARG A 31 -7.51 10.28 1.37
C ARG A 31 -6.49 9.35 0.74
N TRP A 32 -5.25 9.40 1.21
CA TRP A 32 -4.21 8.54 0.70
C TRP A 32 -3.25 8.09 1.81
N GLU A 33 -2.58 6.97 1.59
CA GLU A 33 -1.61 6.38 2.51
C GLU A 33 -0.38 5.91 1.73
N ARG A 34 0.82 6.20 2.27
CA ARG A 34 2.08 5.66 1.77
C ARG A 34 2.34 4.30 2.41
N ILE A 35 2.56 3.27 1.59
CA ILE A 35 2.85 1.91 2.03
C ILE A 35 4.30 1.60 1.66
N SER A 36 5.11 1.20 2.65
CA SER A 36 6.47 0.73 2.42
C SER A 36 6.52 -0.80 2.48
N CYS A 37 7.21 -1.41 1.52
CA CYS A 37 7.47 -2.86 1.49
C CYS A 37 8.68 -3.26 2.37
N LEU A 38 9.43 -2.27 2.89
CA LEU A 38 10.70 -2.42 3.60
C LEU A 38 10.63 -3.18 4.94
N ASN A 39 9.44 -3.38 5.51
CA ASN A 39 9.29 -3.92 6.88
C ASN A 39 8.33 -5.12 6.98
N SER A 40 7.90 -5.71 5.86
CA SER A 40 6.98 -6.88 5.90
C SER A 40 7.69 -8.23 6.05
N GLU A 41 9.01 -8.22 6.05
CA GLU A 41 9.88 -9.33 6.45
C GLU A 41 10.75 -8.79 7.58
N GLY A 42 10.70 -9.44 8.74
CA GLY A 42 10.97 -8.84 10.04
C GLY A 42 12.30 -8.09 10.20
N ARG A 43 12.20 -6.97 10.93
CA ARG A 43 13.18 -6.48 11.89
C ARG A 43 12.43 -6.02 13.13
#